data_AF-A0A0K2V4R5-F1
#
_entry.id   AF-A0A0K2V4R5-F1
#
_cell.length_a   1.000
_cell.length_b   1.000
_cell.length_c   1.000
_cell.angle_alpha   90.00
_cell.angle_beta   90.00
_cell.angle_gamma   90.00
#
_symmetry.space_group_name_H-M   'P 1'
#
loop_
_entity.id
_entity.type
_entity.pdbx_description
1 polymer ?
#
loop_
_entity_poly.entity_id
_entity_poly.type
_entity_poly.pdbx_seq_one_letter_code
_entity_poly.pdbx_strand_id
1 'polypeptide(L)'
;CLCSKLWHKFGPCQFPFKYKGVTYEGCTLEDSQRPWCATSVDANRKYLNYDYCSQDCKQASTTTIAGGCKTLGGINCKFPFQYLGITFTTCTAVGFGGLNWCATSTGQDNILTSYGICSSSCATESTVGANVCGTVDRRSCIFPFVYNGKSYSTCTTVE
;
A
#
# COMPACT_ATOMS: atom_id res chain seq x y z
N CYS A 1 -1.40 7.90 5.90
CA CYS A 1 -0.04 8.39 6.25
C CYS A 1 -0.04 9.90 6.37
N LEU A 2 -0.14 10.44 7.58
CA LEU A 2 0.26 11.82 7.82
C LEU A 2 1.79 11.80 7.90
N CYS A 3 2.47 12.32 6.87
CA CYS A 3 3.90 12.63 6.95
C CYS A 3 4.03 13.86 7.87
N SER A 4 3.78 13.64 9.16
CA SER A 4 3.82 14.69 10.15
C SER A 4 5.27 15.03 10.40
N LYS A 5 5.67 16.15 9.77
CA LYS A 5 6.72 17.06 10.22
C LYS A 5 8.07 16.37 10.44
N LEU A 6 8.99 16.61 9.52
CA LEU A 6 10.25 17.32 9.79
C LEU A 6 11.10 17.26 8.50
N TRP A 7 11.50 18.44 8.02
CA TRP A 7 12.49 18.69 6.94
C TRP A 7 12.05 18.62 5.47
N HIS A 8 10.85 19.10 5.12
CA HIS A 8 10.58 19.45 3.71
C HIS A 8 10.89 20.91 3.47
N LYS A 9 11.96 21.20 2.71
CA LYS A 9 12.31 22.58 2.34
C LYS A 9 11.26 23.17 1.38
N PHE A 10 10.49 22.32 0.69
CA PHE A 10 9.52 22.71 -0.32
C PHE A 10 8.07 22.20 -0.09
N GLY A 11 7.78 21.58 1.06
CA GLY A 11 6.40 21.19 1.45
C GLY A 11 6.03 19.73 1.23
N PRO A 12 4.78 19.32 1.55
CA PRO A 12 4.32 17.93 1.43
C PRO A 12 4.16 17.50 -0.03
N CYS A 13 4.25 16.19 -0.27
CA CYS A 13 4.00 15.60 -1.59
C CYS A 13 2.59 15.88 -2.09
N GLN A 14 2.46 16.25 -3.37
CA GLN A 14 1.19 16.47 -4.06
C GLN A 14 0.94 15.35 -5.08
N PHE A 15 0.05 14.42 -4.72
CA PHE A 15 -0.34 13.30 -5.57
C PHE A 15 -1.73 13.50 -6.19
N PRO A 16 -1.97 13.00 -7.42
CA PRO A 16 -0.98 12.50 -8.39
C PRO A 16 -0.07 13.59 -8.96
N PHE A 17 1.13 13.24 -9.40
CA PHE A 17 1.95 14.11 -10.25
C PHE A 17 2.46 13.38 -11.48
N LYS A 18 2.85 14.13 -12.52
CA LYS A 18 3.39 13.60 -13.76
C LYS A 18 4.87 13.94 -13.89
N TYR A 19 5.66 12.92 -14.20
CA TYR A 19 7.07 13.03 -14.54
C TYR A 19 7.36 12.18 -15.78
N LYS A 20 8.05 12.75 -16.78
CA LYS A 20 8.30 12.10 -18.09
C LYS A 20 7.06 11.45 -18.74
N GLY A 21 5.87 12.03 -18.51
CA GLY A 21 4.61 11.52 -19.06
C GLY A 21 3.96 10.38 -18.27
N VAL A 22 4.60 9.87 -17.21
CA VAL A 22 4.05 8.87 -16.30
C VAL A 22 3.43 9.55 -15.09
N THR A 23 2.25 9.08 -14.67
CA THR A 23 1.56 9.57 -13.46
C THR A 23 2.00 8.74 -12.25
N TYR A 24 2.40 9.43 -11.19
CA TYR A 24 2.86 8.86 -9.93
C TYR A 24 1.92 9.28 -8.79
N GLU A 25 1.42 8.28 -8.05
CA GLU A 25 0.58 8.44 -6.84
C GLU A 25 1.39 8.26 -5.55
N GLY A 26 2.71 8.18 -5.68
CA GLY A 26 3.66 7.94 -4.60
C GLY A 26 5.06 8.43 -4.95
N CYS A 27 5.99 8.29 -4.02
CA CYS A 27 7.39 8.64 -4.28
C CYS A 27 8.00 7.71 -5.33
N THR A 28 8.82 8.26 -6.21
CA THR A 28 9.49 7.52 -7.29
C THR A 28 11.01 7.57 -7.13
N LEU A 29 11.70 6.53 -7.62
CA LEU A 29 13.16 6.50 -7.77
C LEU A 29 13.59 6.86 -9.20
N GLU A 30 12.64 7.26 -10.06
CA GLU A 30 12.94 7.64 -11.43
C GLU A 30 13.99 8.77 -11.45
N ASP A 31 15.12 8.52 -12.13
CA ASP A 31 16.30 9.38 -12.20
C ASP A 31 16.93 9.79 -10.85
N SER A 32 16.72 9.02 -9.77
CA SER A 32 17.25 9.37 -8.45
C SER A 32 17.56 8.15 -7.59
N GLN A 33 18.66 8.21 -6.84
CA GLN A 33 19.01 7.21 -5.83
C GLN A 33 18.20 7.34 -4.53
N ARG A 34 17.48 8.45 -4.35
CA ARG A 34 16.57 8.68 -3.21
C ARG A 34 15.14 8.87 -3.72
N PRO A 35 14.14 8.26 -3.06
CA PRO A 35 12.76 8.40 -3.49
C PRO A 35 12.34 9.86 -3.38
N TRP A 36 11.61 10.37 -4.38
CA TRP A 36 11.20 11.76 -4.44
C TRP A 36 9.75 11.88 -4.90
N CYS A 37 9.12 13.00 -4.59
CA CYS A 37 7.75 13.33 -5.00
C CYS A 37 7.66 14.78 -5.45
N ALA A 38 6.65 15.12 -6.25
CA ALA A 38 6.35 16.52 -6.53
C ALA A 38 5.78 17.20 -5.29
N THR A 39 6.23 18.42 -4.99
CA THR A 39 5.68 19.28 -3.93
C THR A 39 4.78 20.40 -4.47
N SER A 40 4.79 20.58 -5.79
CA SER A 40 3.84 21.42 -6.51
C SER A 40 3.72 20.93 -7.96
N VAL A 41 2.55 21.12 -8.56
CA VAL A 41 2.25 20.73 -9.92
C VAL A 41 1.54 21.83 -10.70
N ASP A 42 1.63 21.81 -12.03
CA ASP A 42 0.86 22.68 -12.91
C ASP A 42 -0.59 22.18 -13.11
N ALA A 43 -1.36 22.89 -13.95
CA ALA A 43 -2.73 22.52 -14.29
C ALA A 43 -2.87 21.10 -14.90
N ASN A 44 -1.81 20.57 -15.53
CA ASN A 44 -1.75 19.24 -16.13
C ASN A 44 -1.17 18.17 -15.19
N ARG A 45 -0.97 18.52 -13.91
CA ARG A 45 -0.31 17.69 -12.90
C ARG A 45 1.18 17.45 -13.16
N LYS A 46 1.82 18.17 -14.08
CA LYS A 46 3.26 18.08 -14.29
C LYS A 46 3.98 18.64 -13.06
N TYR A 47 4.97 17.93 -12.55
CA TYR A 47 5.76 18.42 -11.42
C TYR A 47 6.42 19.78 -11.74
N LEU A 48 6.36 20.70 -10.78
CA LEU A 48 7.02 22.01 -10.84
C LEU A 48 8.16 22.08 -9.83
N ASN A 49 7.91 21.65 -8.60
CA ASN A 49 8.93 21.45 -7.57
C ASN A 49 8.87 20.03 -7.03
N TYR A 50 9.97 19.57 -6.43
CA TYR A 50 10.07 18.26 -5.82
C TYR A 50 10.81 18.32 -4.48
N ASP A 51 10.65 17.25 -3.69
CA ASP A 51 11.46 17.02 -2.50
C ASP A 51 11.71 15.51 -2.35
N TYR A 52 12.73 15.15 -1.58
CA TYR A 52 13.04 13.76 -1.28
C TYR A 52 12.10 13.25 -0.18
N CYS A 53 11.54 12.08 -0.42
CA CYS A 53 10.78 11.37 0.58
C CYS A 53 11.74 10.83 1.66
N SER A 54 11.33 10.93 2.93
CA SER A 54 12.08 10.30 4.02
C SER A 54 12.14 8.79 3.79
N GLN A 55 13.25 8.16 4.20
CA GLN A 55 13.38 6.69 4.26
C GLN A 55 12.31 6.06 5.17
N ASP A 56 11.77 6.83 6.13
CA ASP A 56 10.67 6.44 7.01
C ASP A 56 9.29 6.59 6.35
N CYS A 57 9.23 7.30 5.23
CA CYS A 57 8.11 7.20 4.30
C CYS A 57 8.31 5.89 3.55
N LYS A 58 8.16 4.76 4.26
CA LYS A 58 7.97 3.46 3.62
C LYS A 58 6.89 3.68 2.59
N GLN A 59 7.33 3.52 1.35
CA GLN A 59 6.55 3.60 0.15
C GLN A 59 5.19 2.98 0.46
N ALA A 60 4.11 3.66 0.08
CA ALA A 60 2.98 2.88 -0.38
C ALA A 60 3.60 1.89 -1.37
N SER A 61 3.73 0.64 -0.94
CA SER A 61 4.33 -0.43 -1.71
C SER A 61 3.33 -0.79 -2.80
N THR A 62 3.05 0.15 -3.69
CA THR A 62 2.60 -0.15 -5.03
C THR A 62 3.83 -0.65 -5.74
N THR A 63 4.12 -1.94 -5.55
CA THR A 63 4.68 -2.79 -6.60
C THR A 63 3.83 -2.48 -7.82
N THR A 64 4.29 -1.52 -8.62
CA THR A 64 3.56 -1.03 -9.78
C THR A 64 3.84 -2.06 -10.85
N ILE A 65 3.15 -3.19 -10.74
CA ILE A 65 2.99 -4.11 -11.86
C ILE A 65 2.37 -3.26 -12.95
N ALA A 66 3.10 -3.04 -14.05
CA ALA A 66 2.56 -2.37 -15.21
C ALA A 66 1.26 -3.13 -15.62
N GLY A 67 0.10 -2.53 -15.34
CA GLY A 67 -1.22 -3.13 -15.54
C GLY A 67 -2.01 -3.53 -14.28
N GLY A 68 -1.47 -3.33 -13.08
CA GLY A 68 -2.13 -3.67 -11.81
C GLY A 68 -2.17 -5.19 -11.54
N CYS A 69 -2.54 -5.57 -10.31
CA CYS A 69 -2.79 -6.97 -10.01
C CYS A 69 -4.11 -7.41 -10.65
N LYS A 70 -4.08 -8.55 -11.35
CA LYS A 70 -5.22 -9.13 -12.06
C LYS A 70 -5.47 -10.55 -11.62
N THR A 71 -6.70 -10.99 -11.79
CA THR A 71 -7.06 -12.40 -11.68
C THR A 71 -6.50 -13.19 -12.86
N LEU A 72 -6.51 -14.52 -12.76
CA LEU A 72 -6.21 -15.42 -13.90
C LEU A 72 -7.12 -15.16 -15.11
N GLY A 73 -8.33 -14.63 -14.87
CA GLY A 73 -9.25 -14.19 -15.93
C GLY A 73 -9.00 -12.78 -16.46
N GLY A 74 -7.90 -12.12 -16.06
CA GLY A 74 -7.52 -10.79 -16.54
C GLY A 74 -8.31 -9.63 -15.92
N ILE A 75 -9.16 -9.91 -14.92
CA ILE A 75 -9.96 -8.88 -14.24
C ILE A 75 -9.08 -8.17 -13.21
N ASN A 76 -9.09 -6.85 -13.19
CA ASN A 76 -8.34 -6.06 -12.22
C ASN A 76 -8.85 -6.33 -10.80
N CYS A 77 -7.92 -6.51 -9.87
CA CYS A 77 -8.22 -6.53 -8.45
C CYS A 77 -8.59 -5.13 -7.97
N LYS A 78 -9.65 -5.03 -7.17
CA LYS A 78 -10.12 -3.80 -6.53
C LYS A 78 -9.62 -3.78 -5.09
N PHE A 79 -8.63 -2.96 -4.80
CA PHE A 79 -8.10 -2.73 -3.46
C PHE A 79 -8.44 -1.32 -2.97
N PRO A 80 -8.64 -1.11 -1.66
CA PRO A 80 -8.81 -2.14 -0.64
C PRO A 80 -10.17 -2.83 -0.75
N PHE A 81 -10.29 -4.03 -0.17
CA PHE A 81 -11.58 -4.72 -0.01
C PHE A 81 -11.71 -5.33 1.39
N GLN A 82 -12.94 -5.46 1.88
CA GLN A 82 -13.25 -6.09 3.16
C GLN A 82 -13.83 -7.48 2.96
N TYR A 83 -13.27 -8.46 3.66
CA TYR A 83 -13.79 -9.82 3.75
C TYR A 83 -13.72 -10.29 5.21
N LEU A 84 -14.87 -10.74 5.75
CA LEU A 84 -15.02 -11.10 7.16
C LEU A 84 -14.58 -9.99 8.14
N GLY A 85 -14.80 -8.72 7.76
CA GLY A 85 -14.41 -7.55 8.56
C GLY A 85 -12.91 -7.22 8.54
N ILE A 86 -12.11 -7.94 7.75
CA ILE A 86 -10.69 -7.67 7.56
C ILE A 86 -10.51 -6.93 6.24
N THR A 87 -9.75 -5.84 6.26
CA THR A 87 -9.42 -5.06 5.06
C THR A 87 -8.13 -5.59 4.44
N PHE A 88 -8.20 -5.95 3.15
CA PHE A 88 -7.08 -6.45 2.35
C PHE A 88 -6.66 -5.40 1.32
N THR A 89 -5.36 -5.20 1.19
CA THR A 89 -4.74 -4.28 0.21
C THR A 89 -3.91 -5.00 -0.86
N THR A 90 -3.79 -6.32 -0.72
CA THR A 90 -3.09 -7.24 -1.63
C THR A 90 -3.89 -8.53 -1.75
N CYS A 91 -3.46 -9.46 -2.62
CA CYS A 91 -4.07 -10.78 -2.65
C CYS A 91 -3.84 -11.52 -1.33
N THR A 92 -4.84 -12.29 -0.90
CA THR A 92 -4.82 -13.07 0.33
C THR A 92 -5.17 -14.52 0.06
N ALA A 93 -4.66 -15.45 0.87
CA ALA A 93 -5.06 -16.85 0.86
C ALA A 93 -6.13 -17.18 1.92
N VAL A 94 -6.53 -16.18 2.71
CA VAL A 94 -7.52 -16.34 3.78
C VAL A 94 -8.83 -16.89 3.22
N GLY A 95 -9.32 -17.98 3.82
CA GLY A 95 -10.58 -18.62 3.45
C GLY A 95 -10.55 -19.42 2.14
N PHE A 96 -9.40 -19.56 1.46
CA PHE A 96 -9.32 -20.11 0.11
C PHE A 96 -8.24 -21.19 -0.09
N GLY A 97 -8.04 -22.06 0.91
CA GLY A 97 -7.25 -23.29 0.75
C GLY A 97 -5.82 -23.11 0.22
N GLY A 98 -5.22 -21.93 0.44
CA GLY A 98 -3.88 -21.58 -0.03
C GLY A 98 -3.81 -20.87 -1.39
N LEU A 99 -4.93 -20.69 -2.10
CA LEU A 99 -4.98 -19.91 -3.33
C LEU A 99 -5.12 -18.43 -3.02
N ASN A 100 -4.23 -17.61 -3.59
CA ASN A 100 -4.28 -16.18 -3.46
C ASN A 100 -5.41 -15.60 -4.31
N TRP A 101 -6.26 -14.78 -3.71
CA TRP A 101 -7.41 -14.16 -4.36
C TRP A 101 -7.56 -12.69 -3.96
N CYS A 102 -8.33 -11.95 -4.75
CA CYS A 102 -8.65 -10.55 -4.52
C CYS A 102 -10.13 -10.25 -4.85
N ALA A 103 -10.66 -9.14 -4.36
CA ALA A 103 -11.93 -8.61 -4.85
C ALA A 103 -11.81 -8.16 -6.31
N THR A 104 -12.80 -8.47 -7.13
CA THR A 104 -13.00 -7.91 -8.47
C THR A 104 -14.06 -6.82 -8.49
N SER A 105 -14.92 -6.79 -7.46
CA SER A 105 -15.83 -5.68 -7.17
C SER A 105 -16.07 -5.56 -5.66
N THR A 106 -16.42 -4.36 -5.22
CA THR A 106 -16.81 -4.07 -3.84
C THR A 106 -18.05 -3.20 -3.82
N GLY A 107 -18.90 -3.41 -2.82
CA GLY A 107 -20.08 -2.61 -2.53
C GLY A 107 -19.77 -1.46 -1.56
N GLN A 108 -20.76 -1.10 -0.74
CA GLN A 108 -20.63 -0.07 0.28
C GLN A 108 -19.50 -0.45 1.27
N ASP A 109 -18.73 0.56 1.71
CA ASP A 109 -17.62 0.42 2.64
C ASP A 109 -16.54 -0.59 2.19
N ASN A 110 -16.35 -0.75 0.89
CA ASN A 110 -15.41 -1.70 0.29
C ASN A 110 -15.70 -3.18 0.61
N ILE A 111 -16.91 -3.52 1.04
CA ILE A 111 -17.30 -4.90 1.30
C ILE A 111 -17.24 -5.71 0.00
N LEU A 112 -16.61 -6.88 0.06
CA LEU A 112 -16.49 -7.80 -1.07
C LEU A 112 -17.86 -8.13 -1.68
N THR A 113 -18.01 -7.89 -2.98
CA THR A 113 -19.21 -8.32 -3.74
C THR A 113 -18.89 -9.37 -4.80
N SER A 114 -17.67 -9.38 -5.33
CA SER A 114 -17.17 -10.46 -6.19
C SER A 114 -15.65 -10.61 -6.05
N TYR A 115 -15.13 -11.80 -6.33
CA TYR A 115 -13.71 -12.14 -6.19
C TYR A 115 -13.14 -12.84 -7.42
N GLY A 116 -11.83 -13.04 -7.44
CA GLY A 116 -11.17 -13.97 -8.35
C GLY A 116 -9.75 -14.33 -7.91
N ILE A 117 -9.24 -15.44 -8.45
CA ILE A 117 -7.91 -15.96 -8.14
C ILE A 117 -6.86 -15.08 -8.79
N CYS A 118 -5.91 -14.59 -8.00
CA CYS A 118 -4.84 -13.73 -8.45
C CYS A 118 -3.87 -14.46 -9.37
N SER A 119 -3.37 -13.75 -10.38
CA SER A 119 -2.18 -14.16 -11.12
C SER A 119 -0.98 -14.26 -10.17
N SER A 120 -0.05 -15.17 -10.44
CA SER A 120 1.20 -15.33 -9.69
C SER A 120 2.11 -14.09 -9.73
N SER A 121 1.84 -13.15 -10.64
CA SER A 121 2.53 -11.86 -10.71
C SER A 121 2.13 -10.91 -9.57
N CYS A 122 0.95 -11.08 -8.98
CA CYS A 122 0.42 -10.18 -7.96
C CYS A 122 1.24 -10.20 -6.66
N ALA A 123 1.39 -9.03 -6.05
CA ALA A 123 1.85 -8.95 -4.66
C ALA A 123 0.82 -9.66 -3.75
N THR A 124 1.31 -10.62 -2.98
CA THR A 124 0.57 -11.27 -1.90
C THR A 124 0.98 -10.64 -0.58
N GLU A 125 0.14 -10.73 0.45
CA GLU A 125 0.60 -10.41 1.81
C GLU A 125 1.89 -11.20 2.07
N SER A 126 2.94 -10.51 2.55
CA SER A 126 4.16 -11.21 2.99
C SER A 126 3.76 -12.13 4.13
N THR A 127 3.78 -13.44 3.88
CA THR A 127 3.79 -14.42 4.95
C THR A 127 5.07 -14.19 5.73
N VAL A 128 4.91 -13.61 6.90
CA VAL A 128 6.01 -13.28 7.77
C VAL A 128 6.65 -14.60 8.20
N GLY A 129 7.92 -14.81 7.84
CA GLY A 129 8.71 -15.95 8.32
C GLY A 129 8.73 -16.00 9.85
N ALA A 130 9.02 -17.17 10.43
CA ALA A 130 8.80 -17.51 11.85
C ALA A 130 9.50 -16.63 12.93
N ASN A 131 10.15 -15.52 12.55
CA ASN A 131 10.91 -14.64 13.42
C ASN A 131 10.52 -13.15 13.31
N VAL A 132 9.37 -12.81 12.73
CA VAL A 132 8.93 -11.41 12.60
C VAL A 132 7.52 -11.24 13.17
N CYS A 133 7.33 -10.09 13.82
CA CYS A 133 6.13 -9.70 14.55
C CYS A 133 4.85 -9.82 13.71
N GLY A 134 3.98 -10.76 14.09
CA GLY A 134 2.73 -11.07 13.42
C GLY A 134 1.72 -11.68 14.38
N THR A 135 0.47 -11.75 13.94
CA THR A 135 -0.62 -12.39 14.68
C THR A 135 -0.46 -13.91 14.68
N VAL A 136 -1.21 -14.61 15.54
CA VAL A 136 -1.21 -16.09 15.65
C VAL A 136 -1.52 -16.79 14.32
N ASP A 137 -2.28 -16.13 13.46
CA ASP A 137 -2.62 -16.57 12.10
C ASP A 137 -1.71 -15.99 11.02
N ARG A 138 -0.50 -15.57 11.41
CA ARG A 138 0.60 -15.13 10.52
C ARG A 138 0.28 -13.90 9.67
N ARG A 139 -0.64 -13.04 10.11
CA ARG A 139 -0.81 -11.71 9.50
C ARG A 139 0.25 -10.77 10.04
N SER A 140 0.69 -9.84 9.20
CA SER A 140 1.53 -8.73 9.65
C SER A 140 0.76 -7.86 10.64
N CYS A 141 1.38 -7.51 11.76
CA CYS A 141 0.79 -6.54 12.70
C CYS A 141 0.64 -5.17 12.02
N ILE A 142 -0.52 -4.54 12.23
CA ILE A 142 -0.78 -3.18 11.73
C ILE A 142 -0.19 -2.21 12.74
N PHE A 143 0.81 -1.45 12.29
CA PHE A 143 1.46 -0.41 13.09
C PHE A 143 1.25 0.99 12.48
N PRO A 144 1.18 2.04 13.31
CA PRO A 144 1.11 1.98 14.77
C PRO A 144 -0.28 1.57 15.28
N PHE A 145 -0.34 0.95 16.45
CA PHE A 145 -1.59 0.72 17.19
C PHE A 145 -1.55 1.42 18.56
N VAL A 146 -2.72 1.69 19.15
CA VAL A 146 -2.82 2.30 20.49
C VAL A 146 -3.36 1.27 21.48
N TYR A 147 -2.62 1.05 22.57
CA TYR A 147 -3.04 0.21 23.68
C TYR A 147 -2.82 0.96 25.00
N ASN A 148 -3.85 1.03 25.83
CA ASN A 148 -3.86 1.77 27.09
C ASN A 148 -3.34 3.23 26.97
N GLY A 149 -3.77 3.94 25.91
CA GLY A 149 -3.37 5.33 25.64
C GLY A 149 -1.94 5.50 25.12
N LYS A 150 -1.17 4.42 24.94
CA LYS A 150 0.20 4.45 24.43
C LYS A 150 0.26 3.88 23.01
N SER A 151 0.97 4.57 22.12
CA SER A 151 1.18 4.10 20.74
C SER A 151 2.37 3.14 20.67
N TYR A 152 2.20 2.05 19.93
CA TYR A 152 3.21 1.02 19.69
C TYR A 152 3.48 0.90 18.20
N SER A 153 4.76 0.84 17.83
CA SER A 153 5.25 0.62 16.45
C SER A 153 5.95 -0.73 16.27
N THR A 154 6.02 -1.54 17.33
CA THR A 154 6.57 -2.89 17.35
C THR A 154 5.67 -3.81 18.18
N CYS A 155 5.84 -5.13 18.04
CA CYS A 155 5.22 -6.08 18.96
C CYS A 155 5.56 -5.71 20.40
N THR A 156 4.59 -5.88 21.29
CA THR A 156 4.72 -5.58 22.70
C THR A 156 4.10 -6.69 23.52
N THR A 157 4.66 -6.96 24.70
CA THR A 157 4.14 -7.95 25.67
C THR A 157 3.37 -7.28 26.80
N VAL A 158 2.95 -6.03 26.61
CA VAL A 158 2.22 -5.27 27.63
C VAL A 158 0.79 -5.78 27.67
N GLU A 159 0.42 -6.37 28.81
CA GLU A 159 -0.95 -6.80 29.15
C GLU A 159 -1.83 -5.63 29.57
#